data_AF-A0A0F5VJP8-F1
#
_entry.id   AF-A0A0F5VJP8-F1
#
_cell.length_a   1.000
_cell.length_b   1.000
_cell.length_c   1.000
_cell.angle_alpha   90.00
_cell.angle_beta   90.00
_cell.angle_gamma   90.00
#
_symmetry.space_group_name_H-M   'P 1'
#
loop_
_entity.id
_entity.type
_entity.pdbx_description
1 polymer ?
#
loop_
_entity_poly.entity_id
_entity_poly.type
_entity_poly.pdbx_seq_one_letter_code
_entity_poly.pdbx_strand_id
1 'polypeptide(L)'
;MAQGLRTLDSGVGWFSGLGPTRQQEVLQEVADYAMQAQITPADGRAGVVRSGVKPTANPAVMICMDPPRYGFAGLPTAEHVKACRVLVSVFAIADARRSETYCHSPKPARR
;
A
#
# COMPACT_ATOMS: atom_id res chain seq x y z
N MET A 1 5.01 17.99 -14.02
CA MET A 1 4.80 18.15 -12.56
C MET A 1 5.38 16.92 -11.88
N ALA A 2 6.64 17.00 -11.45
CA ALA A 2 7.34 15.93 -10.77
C ALA A 2 6.71 15.73 -9.38
N GLN A 3 5.86 14.72 -9.22
CA GLN A 3 5.32 14.38 -7.91
C GLN A 3 6.42 13.70 -7.11
N GLY A 4 6.83 14.37 -6.04
CA GLY A 4 8.02 14.07 -5.25
C GLY A 4 8.06 12.61 -4.80
N LEU A 5 9.06 11.91 -5.31
CA LEU A 5 9.62 10.69 -4.75
C LEU A 5 10.12 10.98 -3.33
N ARG A 6 9.22 11.06 -2.35
CA ARG A 6 9.58 10.53 -1.04
C ARG A 6 9.86 9.06 -1.29
N THR A 7 11.13 8.68 -1.18
CA THR A 7 11.49 7.26 -1.26
C THR A 7 10.66 6.51 -0.21
N LEU A 8 10.31 5.25 -0.50
CA LEU A 8 9.58 4.40 0.46
C LEU A 8 10.22 4.47 1.86
N ASP A 9 11.55 4.52 1.91
CA ASP A 9 12.32 4.61 3.13
C ASP A 9 12.11 5.94 3.88
N SER A 10 12.07 7.08 3.18
CA SER A 10 11.76 8.38 3.81
C SER A 10 10.35 8.42 4.40
N GLY A 11 9.35 7.85 3.70
CA GLY A 11 7.98 7.77 4.21
C GLY A 11 7.87 6.87 5.44
N VAL A 12 8.57 5.73 5.41
CA VAL A 12 8.60 4.77 6.51
C VAL A 12 9.38 5.31 7.71
N GLY A 13 10.46 6.07 7.48
CA GLY A 13 11.21 6.74 8.54
C GLY A 13 10.36 7.77 9.29
N TRP A 14 9.60 8.59 8.56
CA TRP A 14 8.61 9.49 9.15
C TRP A 14 7.56 8.74 9.96
N PHE A 15 6.98 7.67 9.40
CA PHE A 15 5.98 6.85 10.09
C PHE A 15 6.53 6.19 11.36
N SER A 16 7.77 5.70 11.31
CA SER A 16 8.43 5.02 12.43
C SER A 16 8.69 5.95 13.61
N GLY A 17 8.81 7.26 13.37
CA GLY A 17 8.96 8.29 14.40
C GLY A 17 7.65 8.70 15.10
N LEU A 18 6.50 8.21 14.63
CA LEU A 18 5.20 8.50 15.23
C LEU A 18 4.98 7.63 16.49
N GLY A 19 4.20 8.16 17.45
CA GLY A 19 3.73 7.37 18.59
C GLY A 19 2.74 6.26 18.17
N PRO A 20 2.56 5.19 18.97
CA PRO A 20 1.78 4.01 18.58
C PRO A 20 0.33 4.31 18.16
N THR A 21 -0.37 5.19 18.88
CA THR A 21 -1.74 5.60 18.51
C THR A 21 -1.76 6.27 17.15
N ARG A 22 -0.78 7.15 16.88
CA ARG A 22 -0.71 7.87 15.60
C ARG A 22 -0.30 6.94 14.45
N GLN A 23 0.53 5.94 14.70
CA GLN A 23 0.82 4.88 13.73
C GLN A 23 -0.44 4.09 13.37
N GLN A 24 -1.26 3.75 14.37
CA GLN A 24 -2.52 3.04 14.16
C GLN A 24 -3.49 3.86 13.29
N GLU A 25 -3.67 5.14 13.59
CA GLU A 25 -4.53 6.05 12.81
C GLU A 25 -4.08 6.12 11.35
N VAL A 26 -2.78 6.32 11.11
CA VAL A 26 -2.22 6.39 9.76
C VAL A 26 -2.35 5.04 9.03
N LEU A 27 -2.17 3.91 9.72
CA LEU A 27 -2.38 2.59 9.12
C LEU A 27 -3.84 2.37 8.71
N GLN A 28 -4.79 2.84 9.51
CA GLN A 28 -6.21 2.76 9.17
C GLN A 28 -6.49 3.56 7.89
N GLU A 29 -6.03 4.82 7.85
CA GLU A 29 -6.23 5.69 6.68
C GLU A 29 -5.62 5.11 5.40
N VAL A 30 -4.38 4.62 5.45
CA VAL A 30 -3.72 4.01 4.29
C VAL A 30 -4.39 2.70 3.87
N ALA A 31 -4.88 1.91 4.82
CA ALA A 31 -5.64 0.70 4.52
C ALA A 31 -6.96 1.01 3.81
N ASP A 32 -7.65 2.09 4.19
CA ASP A 32 -8.87 2.55 3.53
C ASP A 32 -8.60 2.99 2.09
N TYR A 33 -7.49 3.69 1.84
CA TYR A 33 -7.07 4.03 0.47
C TYR A 33 -6.73 2.80 -0.36
N ALA A 34 -6.04 1.82 0.21
CA ALA A 34 -5.75 0.56 -0.47
C ALA A 34 -7.05 -0.18 -0.85
N MET A 35 -8.02 -0.26 0.06
CA MET A 35 -9.33 -0.86 -0.23
C MET A 35 -10.04 -0.16 -1.41
N GLN A 36 -10.01 1.17 -1.45
CA GLN A 36 -10.58 1.96 -2.55
C GLN A 36 -9.83 1.79 -3.88
N ALA A 37 -8.53 1.46 -3.84
CA ALA A 37 -7.71 1.18 -5.01
C ALA A 37 -7.98 -0.21 -5.62
N GLN A 38 -8.84 -1.03 -4.99
CA GLN A 38 -9.19 -2.38 -5.46
C GLN A 38 -7.93 -3.23 -5.65
N ILE A 39 -7.14 -3.37 -4.57
CA ILE A 39 -5.96 -4.25 -4.55
C ILE A 39 -6.37 -5.66 -4.94
N THR A 40 -5.68 -6.22 -5.94
CA THR A 40 -5.77 -7.63 -6.30
C THR A 40 -4.71 -8.44 -5.57
N PRO A 41 -4.85 -9.78 -5.46
CA PRO A 41 -3.79 -10.63 -4.93
C PRO A 41 -2.46 -10.50 -5.70
N ALA A 42 -2.51 -10.15 -6.99
CA ALA A 42 -1.32 -9.90 -7.80
C ALA A 42 -0.61 -8.61 -7.36
N ASP A 43 -1.34 -7.52 -7.12
CA ASP A 43 -0.80 -6.28 -6.57
C ASP A 43 -0.21 -6.52 -5.17
N GLY A 44 -0.89 -7.32 -4.35
CA GLY A 44 -0.42 -7.74 -3.02
C GLY A 44 0.96 -8.41 -3.09
N ARG A 45 1.12 -9.43 -3.94
CA ARG A 45 2.41 -10.12 -4.13
C ARG A 45 3.50 -9.19 -4.67
N ALA A 46 3.19 -8.40 -5.69
CA ALA A 46 4.16 -7.45 -6.27
C ALA A 46 4.60 -6.38 -5.26
N GLY A 47 3.66 -5.84 -4.49
CA GLY A 47 3.94 -4.86 -3.45
C GLY A 47 4.72 -5.46 -2.27
N VAL A 48 4.47 -6.71 -1.88
CA VAL A 48 5.29 -7.41 -0.86
C VAL A 48 6.74 -7.52 -1.33
N VAL A 49 6.99 -7.95 -2.56
CA VAL A 49 8.36 -8.00 -3.13
C VAL A 49 9.00 -6.61 -3.11
N ARG A 50 8.28 -5.58 -3.55
CA ARG A 50 8.76 -4.19 -3.56
C ARG A 50 9.05 -3.63 -2.16
N SER A 51 8.31 -4.07 -1.14
CA SER A 51 8.42 -3.55 0.23
C SER A 51 9.70 -3.97 0.97
N GLY A 52 10.33 -5.07 0.54
CA GLY A 52 11.43 -5.73 1.23
C GLY A 52 11.02 -6.46 2.53
N VAL A 53 9.72 -6.51 2.86
CA VAL A 53 9.22 -7.24 4.02
C VAL A 53 9.18 -8.73 3.71
N LYS A 54 9.57 -9.56 4.68
CA LYS A 54 9.51 -11.02 4.55
C LYS A 54 8.08 -11.46 4.19
N PRO A 55 7.88 -12.34 3.18
CA PRO A 55 6.55 -12.82 2.80
C PRO A 55 5.78 -13.51 3.94
N THR A 56 6.48 -14.02 4.95
CA THR A 56 5.90 -14.68 6.13
C THR A 56 5.51 -13.71 7.25
N ALA A 57 5.81 -12.41 7.12
CA ALA A 57 5.35 -11.43 8.09
C ALA A 57 3.83 -11.27 8.00
N ASN A 58 3.16 -11.12 9.15
CA ASN A 58 1.70 -10.98 9.23
C ASN A 58 1.11 -10.01 8.19
N PRO A 59 1.61 -8.76 8.02
CA PRO A 59 1.04 -7.86 7.03
C PRO A 59 1.21 -8.33 5.57
N ALA A 60 2.32 -9.02 5.25
CA ALA A 60 2.56 -9.56 3.92
C ALA A 60 1.61 -10.72 3.60
N VAL A 61 1.34 -11.58 4.58
CA VAL A 61 0.37 -12.67 4.44
C VAL A 61 -1.04 -12.10 4.25
N MET A 62 -1.45 -11.11 5.07
CA MET A 62 -2.79 -10.51 5.02
C MET A 62 -3.14 -9.89 3.66
N ILE A 63 -2.22 -9.14 3.05
CA ILE A 63 -2.49 -8.48 1.77
C ILE A 63 -2.45 -9.43 0.57
N CYS A 64 -1.79 -10.58 0.71
CA CYS A 64 -1.70 -11.61 -0.34
C CYS A 64 -2.88 -12.59 -0.33
N MET A 65 -3.77 -12.52 0.67
CA MET A 65 -4.98 -13.36 0.73
C MET A 65 -5.97 -12.98 -0.39
N ASP A 66 -6.93 -13.88 -0.64
CA ASP A 66 -8.05 -13.66 -1.55
C ASP A 66 -9.38 -13.88 -0.79
N PRO A 67 -10.14 -12.81 -0.46
CA PRO A 67 -9.81 -11.39 -0.69
C PRO A 67 -8.71 -10.86 0.26
N PRO A 68 -7.99 -9.79 -0.10
CA PRO A 68 -7.02 -9.14 0.79
C PRO A 68 -7.66 -8.66 2.10
N ARG A 69 -6.92 -8.77 3.21
CA ARG A 69 -7.38 -8.33 4.54
C ARG A 69 -6.73 -7.00 4.94
N TYR A 70 -7.54 -6.07 5.47
CA TYR A 70 -7.15 -4.68 5.75
C TYR A 70 -7.02 -4.32 7.24
N GLY A 71 -7.13 -5.28 8.15
CA GLY A 71 -7.06 -5.06 9.61
C GLY A 71 -5.66 -4.73 10.15
N PHE A 72 -4.87 -3.92 9.45
CA PHE A 72 -3.47 -3.61 9.78
C PHE A 72 -3.33 -2.79 11.07
N ALA A 73 -4.28 -1.89 11.34
CA ALA A 73 -4.33 -1.07 12.54
C ALA A 73 -4.48 -1.92 13.83
N GLY A 74 -5.09 -3.10 13.73
CA GLY A 74 -5.27 -4.04 14.85
C GLY A 74 -4.06 -4.96 15.10
N LEU A 75 -3.00 -4.88 14.29
CA LEU A 75 -1.79 -5.67 14.52
C LEU A 75 -1.02 -5.17 15.75
N PRO A 76 -0.19 -6.03 16.39
CA PRO A 76 0.75 -5.59 17.41
C PRO A 76 1.64 -4.46 16.89
N THR A 77 2.00 -3.50 17.74
CA THR A 77 2.83 -2.33 17.36
C THR A 77 4.14 -2.72 16.67
N ALA A 78 4.74 -3.86 17.04
CA ALA A 78 5.94 -4.41 16.40
C ALA A 78 5.76 -4.73 14.89
N GLU A 79 4.53 -4.87 14.41
CA GLU A 79 4.20 -5.09 13.00
C GLU A 79 3.87 -3.80 12.24
N HIS A 80 3.63 -2.68 12.92
CA HIS A 80 3.11 -1.45 12.29
C HIS A 80 4.03 -0.90 11.20
N VAL A 81 5.34 -0.89 11.43
CA VAL A 81 6.33 -0.43 10.43
C VAL A 81 6.33 -1.35 9.20
N LYS A 82 6.21 -2.68 9.41
CA LYS A 82 6.12 -3.65 8.32
C LYS A 82 4.81 -3.48 7.55
N ALA A 83 3.70 -3.26 8.26
CA ALA A 83 2.39 -3.00 7.67
C ALA A 83 2.41 -1.73 6.79
N CYS A 84 3.03 -0.65 7.28
CA CYS A 84 3.21 0.58 6.51
C CYS A 84 4.00 0.33 5.22
N ARG A 85 5.15 -0.35 5.31
CA ARG A 85 5.97 -0.69 4.12
C ARG A 85 5.18 -1.48 3.09
N VAL A 86 4.44 -2.50 3.53
CA VAL A 86 3.61 -3.35 2.65
C VAL A 86 2.50 -2.52 2.00
N LEU A 87 1.69 -1.82 2.80
CA LEU A 87 0.54 -1.06 2.32
C LEU A 87 0.93 0.02 1.31
N VAL A 88 1.94 0.84 1.62
CA VAL A 88 2.42 1.90 0.70
C VAL A 88 2.94 1.30 -0.60
N SER A 89 3.67 0.17 -0.54
CA SER A 89 4.20 -0.49 -1.73
C SER A 89 3.10 -1.09 -2.60
N VAL A 90 2.12 -1.76 -1.98
CA VAL A 90 0.97 -2.37 -2.68
C VAL A 90 0.08 -1.29 -3.28
N PHE A 91 -0.21 -0.23 -2.54
CA PHE A 91 -0.96 0.92 -3.04
C PHE A 91 -0.30 1.55 -4.27
N ALA A 92 1.02 1.77 -4.23
CA ALA A 92 1.75 2.32 -5.38
C ALA A 92 1.68 1.42 -6.63
N ILE A 93 1.64 0.09 -6.48
CA ILE A 93 1.47 -0.84 -7.62
C ILE A 93 0.04 -0.75 -8.17
N ALA A 94 -0.97 -0.80 -7.32
CA ALA A 94 -2.36 -0.73 -7.76
C ALA A 94 -2.72 0.65 -8.36
N ASP A 95 -2.17 1.73 -7.80
CA ASP A 95 -2.33 3.08 -8.33
C ASP A 95 -1.70 3.24 -9.71
N ALA A 96 -0.51 2.68 -9.93
CA ALA A 96 0.13 2.66 -11.25
C ALA A 96 -0.72 1.88 -12.27
N ARG A 97 -1.19 0.68 -11.90
CA ARG A 97 -2.07 -0.14 -12.75
C ARG A 97 -3.37 0.60 -13.12
N ARG A 98 -3.96 1.32 -12.16
CA ARG A 98 -5.15 2.15 -12.38
C ARG A 98 -4.85 3.34 -13.29
N SER A 99 -3.71 4.00 -13.09
CA SER A 99 -3.25 5.12 -13.91
C SER A 99 -3.02 4.71 -15.37
N GLU A 100 -2.42 3.54 -15.61
CA GLU A 100 -2.25 2.98 -16.95
C GLU A 100 -3.59 2.69 -17.62
N THR A 101 -4.56 2.17 -16.86
CA THR A 101 -5.92 1.91 -17.36
C THR A 101 -6.62 3.21 -17.80
N TYR A 102 -6.42 4.30 -17.05
CA TYR A 102 -7.01 5.60 -17.38
C TYR A 102 -6.29 6.32 -18.54
N CYS A 103 -4.96 6.22 -18.61
CA CYS A 103 -4.16 6.87 -19.65
C CYS A 103 -4.23 6.16 -21.01
N HIS A 104 -4.59 4.88 -21.05
CA HIS A 104 -4.84 4.12 -22.28
C HIS A 104 -6.30 4.13 -22.77
N SER A 105 -7.19 4.89 -22.14
CA SER A 105 -8.54 5.10 -22.69
C SER A 105 -8.42 5.87 -24.01
N PRO A 106 -8.84 5.32 -25.18
CA PRO A 106 -8.85 6.07 -26.42
C PRO A 106 -9.79 7.26 -26.25
N LYS A 107 -9.30 8.47 -26.51
CA LYS A 107 -10.17 9.65 -26.63
C LYS A 107 -11.26 9.31 -27.65
N PRO A 108 -12.56 9.50 -27.36
CA PRO A 108 -13.58 9.32 -28.37
C PRO A 108 -13.26 10.30 -29.51
N ALA A 109 -13.13 9.75 -30.72
CA ALA A 109 -12.98 10.56 -31.93
C ALA A 109 -14.17 11.53 -32.00
N ARG A 110 -13.89 12.83 -31.82
CA ARG A 110 -14.88 13.87 -32.10
C ARG A 110 -15.18 13.77 -33.60
N ARG A 111 -16.41 13.36 -33.92
CA ARG A 111 -17.01 13.60 -35.25
C ARG A 111 -17.30 15.08 -35.41
#